data_AF-A0A9P6NWT1-F1
#
_entry.id   AF-A0A9P6NWT1-F1
#
_cell.length_a   1.000
_cell.length_b   1.000
_cell.length_c   1.000
_cell.angle_alpha   90.00
_cell.angle_beta   90.00
_cell.angle_gamma   90.00
#
_symmetry.space_group_name_H-M   'P 1'
#
loop_
_entity.id
_entity.type
_entity.pdbx_description
1 polymer ?
#
loop_
_entity_poly.entity_id
_entity_poly.type
_entity_poly.pdbx_seq_one_letter_code
_entity_poly.pdbx_strand_id
1 'polypeptide(L)'
;MEPLIEAATSHPRPLMNIRDIQTMFAYIPQLIMLSTALARRLHDTAMDSSESAGKVFCDLENEFEVYIFYAVNFSKLQKCLAKADRNMVYRQLVQDSLRKKETNRMGLADYMISPIQRITRYCLLLKDLKKHSTPDHPDYPYLNRALKCLTALALAMNNIQ
;
A
#
# COMPACT_ATOMS: atom_id res chain seq x y z
N MET A 1 10.12 -7.87 6.79
CA MET A 1 9.54 -9.18 7.17
C MET A 1 10.58 -10.12 7.74
N GLU A 2 11.82 -10.08 7.26
CA GLU A 2 12.91 -10.99 7.66
C GLU A 2 13.13 -11.11 9.18
N PRO A 3 13.13 -10.03 9.99
CA PRO A 3 13.35 -10.18 11.43
C PRO A 3 12.26 -10.98 12.15
N LEU A 4 11.01 -10.91 11.68
CA LEU A 4 9.91 -11.71 12.23
C LEU A 4 9.98 -13.17 11.79
N ILE A 5 10.41 -13.42 10.54
CA ILE A 5 10.62 -14.78 10.03
C ILE A 5 11.74 -15.46 10.79
N GLU A 6 12.87 -14.78 10.95
CA GLU A 6 14.03 -15.26 11.71
C GLU A 6 13.66 -15.54 13.18
N ALA A 7 12.96 -14.60 13.83
CA ALA A 7 12.47 -14.80 15.19
C ALA A 7 11.53 -16.01 15.30
N ALA A 8 10.72 -16.28 14.25
CA ALA A 8 9.80 -17.40 14.22
C ALA A 8 10.47 -18.76 13.96
N THR A 9 11.59 -18.79 13.25
CA THR A 9 12.36 -20.02 12.95
C THR A 9 13.35 -20.38 14.05
N SER A 10 13.89 -19.36 14.75
CA SER A 10 15.01 -19.54 15.68
C SER A 10 14.56 -19.79 17.14
N HIS A 11 13.26 -19.69 17.44
CA HIS A 11 12.73 -19.86 18.81
C HIS A 11 11.72 -21.02 18.91
N PRO A 12 11.82 -21.90 19.94
CA PRO A 12 10.91 -23.03 20.12
C PRO A 12 9.46 -22.61 20.45
N ARG A 13 9.25 -21.35 20.86
CA ARG A 13 7.93 -20.74 21.08
C ARG A 13 7.87 -19.38 20.38
N PRO A 14 7.62 -19.35 19.07
CA PRO A 14 7.66 -18.12 18.31
C PRO A 14 6.49 -17.20 18.66
N LEU A 15 6.72 -15.89 18.64
CA LEU A 15 5.67 -14.88 18.89
C LEU A 15 4.52 -15.00 17.90
N MET A 16 4.85 -15.37 16.67
CA MET A 16 3.94 -15.58 15.57
C MET A 16 4.48 -16.73 14.71
N ASN A 17 3.61 -17.61 14.22
CA ASN A 17 4.07 -18.66 13.30
C ASN A 17 4.30 -18.10 11.89
N ILE A 18 5.11 -18.81 11.12
CA ILE A 18 5.54 -18.39 9.78
C ILE A 18 4.35 -18.17 8.83
N ARG A 19 3.30 -19.01 8.91
CA ARG A 19 2.11 -18.88 8.05
C ARG A 19 1.35 -17.58 8.30
N ASP A 20 1.21 -17.19 9.57
CA ASP A 20 0.59 -15.91 9.94
C ASP A 20 1.44 -14.72 9.45
N ILE A 21 2.78 -14.80 9.58
CA ILE A 21 3.69 -13.76 9.07
C ILE A 21 3.58 -13.64 7.55
N GLN A 22 3.61 -14.75 6.82
CA GLN A 22 3.46 -14.77 5.36
C GLN A 22 2.12 -14.17 4.93
N THR A 23 1.03 -14.48 5.63
CA THR A 23 -0.29 -13.92 5.37
C THR A 23 -0.32 -12.41 5.62
N MET A 24 0.32 -11.95 6.69
CA MET A 24 0.36 -10.52 7.06
C MET A 24 1.19 -9.66 6.11
N PHE A 25 2.26 -10.20 5.53
CA PHE A 25 3.12 -9.45 4.61
C PHE A 25 2.88 -9.82 3.14
N ALA A 26 1.87 -10.64 2.84
CA ALA A 26 1.51 -10.99 1.48
C ALA A 26 1.21 -9.72 0.66
N TYR A 27 1.71 -9.71 -0.58
CA TYR A 27 1.58 -8.62 -1.55
C TYR A 27 2.28 -7.29 -1.19
N ILE A 28 2.82 -7.14 0.03
CA ILE A 28 3.61 -5.96 0.42
C ILE A 28 4.85 -5.77 -0.48
N PRO A 29 5.65 -6.81 -0.81
CA PRO A 29 6.80 -6.64 -1.72
C PRO A 29 6.38 -6.09 -3.10
N GLN A 30 5.30 -6.61 -3.67
CA GLN A 30 4.75 -6.16 -4.94
C GLN A 30 4.24 -4.72 -4.88
N LEU A 31 3.56 -4.35 -3.78
CA LEU A 31 3.14 -2.97 -3.53
C LEU A 31 4.35 -2.01 -3.41
N ILE A 32 5.44 -2.45 -2.78
CA ILE A 32 6.68 -1.68 -2.70
C ILE A 32 7.29 -1.51 -4.10
N MET A 33 7.39 -2.57 -4.89
CA MET A 33 7.92 -2.49 -6.27
C MET A 33 7.13 -1.48 -7.11
N LEU A 34 5.79 -1.57 -7.08
CA LEU A 34 4.91 -0.60 -7.76
C LEU A 34 5.14 0.82 -7.23
N SER A 35 5.16 1.00 -5.91
CA SER A 35 5.33 2.32 -5.29
C SER A 35 6.67 2.95 -5.65
N THR A 36 7.75 2.16 -5.69
CA THR A 36 9.09 2.60 -6.09
C THR A 36 9.12 2.98 -7.56
N ALA A 37 8.54 2.16 -8.45
CA ALA A 37 8.47 2.46 -9.88
C ALA A 37 7.68 3.75 -10.15
N LEU A 38 6.51 3.89 -9.51
CA LEU A 38 5.67 5.07 -9.61
C LEU A 38 6.38 6.31 -9.09
N ALA A 39 6.97 6.25 -7.89
CA ALA A 39 7.67 7.38 -7.29
C ALA A 39 8.85 7.85 -8.15
N ARG A 40 9.63 6.91 -8.70
CA ARG A 40 10.74 7.23 -9.61
C ARG A 40 10.24 7.94 -10.86
N ARG A 41 9.27 7.36 -11.57
CA ARG A 41 8.75 7.98 -12.82
C ARG A 41 8.10 9.34 -12.60
N LEU A 42 7.38 9.52 -11.48
CA LEU A 42 6.81 10.83 -11.12
C LEU A 42 7.90 11.84 -10.75
N HIS A 43 8.98 11.42 -10.11
CA HIS A 43 10.13 12.29 -9.85
C HIS A 43 10.81 12.71 -11.15
N ASP A 44 11.09 11.77 -12.05
CA ASP A 44 11.70 12.04 -13.36
C ASP A 44 10.82 12.99 -14.19
N THR A 45 9.49 12.79 -14.17
CA THR A 45 8.49 13.69 -14.78
C THR A 45 8.60 15.11 -14.26
N ALA A 46 8.81 15.30 -12.95
CA ALA A 46 8.88 16.60 -12.32
C ALA A 46 10.19 17.35 -12.62
N MET A 47 11.28 16.64 -12.91
CA MET A 47 12.60 17.23 -13.18
C MET A 47 12.78 17.58 -14.66
N ASP A 48 12.46 16.65 -15.57
CA ASP A 48 12.86 16.74 -16.97
C ASP A 48 11.69 16.90 -17.95
N SER A 49 10.44 16.91 -17.45
CA SER A 49 9.19 17.04 -18.26
C SER A 49 9.09 16.06 -19.44
N SER A 50 9.82 14.93 -19.38
CA SER A 50 9.90 13.93 -20.45
C SER A 50 8.61 13.09 -20.58
N GLU A 51 7.88 12.97 -19.48
CA GLU A 51 6.56 12.35 -19.41
C GLU A 51 5.59 13.27 -18.65
N SER A 52 4.36 12.82 -18.51
CA SER A 52 3.32 13.53 -17.75
C SER A 52 2.67 12.59 -16.75
N ALA A 53 2.17 13.15 -15.64
CA ALA A 53 1.76 12.35 -14.49
C ALA A 53 0.63 11.38 -14.85
N GLY A 54 -0.39 11.83 -15.59
CA GLY A 54 -1.49 10.99 -16.04
C GLY A 54 -1.00 9.81 -16.88
N LYS A 55 -0.04 10.06 -17.79
CA LYS A 55 0.59 9.00 -18.59
C LYS A 55 1.31 7.96 -17.73
N VAL A 56 2.07 8.38 -16.72
CA VAL A 56 2.77 7.46 -15.80
C VAL A 56 1.79 6.51 -15.11
N PHE A 57 0.65 7.02 -14.63
CA PHE A 57 -0.38 6.17 -14.02
C PHE A 57 -1.03 5.20 -15.02
N CYS A 58 -1.27 5.63 -16.27
CA CYS A 58 -1.83 4.76 -17.31
C CYS A 58 -0.85 3.65 -17.72
N ASP A 59 0.44 3.97 -17.83
CA ASP A 59 1.46 3.00 -18.22
C ASP A 59 1.70 1.93 -17.13
N LEU A 60 1.29 2.20 -15.88
CA LEU A 60 1.37 1.28 -14.73
C LEU A 60 0.00 0.68 -14.36
N GLU A 61 -1.02 0.81 -15.22
CA GLU A 61 -2.42 0.45 -14.92
C GLU A 61 -2.57 -1.00 -14.48
N ASN A 62 -1.87 -1.94 -15.13
CA ASN A 62 -1.97 -3.38 -14.85
C ASN A 62 -1.31 -3.72 -13.50
N GLU A 63 -0.24 -3.04 -13.15
CA GLU A 63 0.53 -3.26 -11.94
C GLU A 63 -0.29 -2.90 -10.69
N PHE A 64 -1.28 -2.00 -10.81
CA PHE A 64 -2.20 -1.67 -9.72
C PHE A 64 -3.14 -2.82 -9.33
N GLU A 65 -3.25 -3.91 -10.11
CA GLU A 65 -4.05 -5.10 -9.77
C GLU A 65 -3.64 -5.70 -8.40
N VAL A 66 -2.37 -5.52 -8.00
CA VAL A 66 -1.87 -5.93 -6.69
C VAL A 66 -2.71 -5.40 -5.51
N TYR A 67 -3.33 -4.23 -5.66
CA TYR A 67 -4.18 -3.66 -4.62
C TYR A 67 -5.48 -4.45 -4.41
N ILE A 68 -6.01 -5.11 -5.44
CA ILE A 68 -7.15 -6.04 -5.30
C ILE A 68 -6.72 -7.24 -4.48
N PHE A 69 -5.60 -7.88 -4.84
CA PHE A 69 -5.10 -9.05 -4.10
C PHE A 69 -4.80 -8.70 -2.64
N TYR A 70 -4.22 -7.51 -2.39
CA TYR A 70 -4.02 -7.01 -1.04
C TYR A 70 -5.34 -6.80 -0.28
N ALA A 71 -6.35 -6.18 -0.91
CA ALA A 71 -7.66 -5.97 -0.31
C ALA A 71 -8.37 -7.28 0.06
N VAL A 72 -8.34 -8.28 -0.84
CA VAL A 72 -8.87 -9.64 -0.56
C VAL A 72 -8.16 -10.28 0.64
N ASN A 73 -6.84 -10.11 0.72
CA ASN A 73 -6.04 -10.67 1.82
C ASN A 73 -6.18 -9.89 3.14
N PHE A 74 -6.64 -8.64 3.09
CA PHE A 74 -6.64 -7.74 4.25
C PHE A 74 -7.45 -8.29 5.43
N SER A 75 -8.59 -8.94 5.17
CA SER A 75 -9.40 -9.59 6.20
C SER A 75 -8.66 -10.74 6.92
N LYS A 76 -7.84 -11.50 6.19
CA LYS A 76 -7.00 -12.58 6.75
C LYS A 76 -5.86 -12.00 7.57
N LEU A 77 -5.21 -10.96 7.05
CA LEU A 77 -4.18 -10.20 7.74
C LEU A 77 -4.68 -9.64 9.08
N GLN A 78 -5.89 -9.08 9.12
CA GLN A 78 -6.50 -8.56 10.36
C GLN A 78 -6.72 -9.66 11.40
N LYS A 79 -7.15 -10.86 10.97
CA LYS A 79 -7.29 -12.03 11.87
C LYS A 79 -5.94 -12.47 12.45
N CYS A 80 -4.88 -12.48 11.63
CA CYS A 80 -3.53 -12.80 12.10
C CYS A 80 -3.02 -11.76 13.12
N LEU A 81 -3.24 -10.47 12.87
CA LEU A 81 -2.92 -9.40 13.82
C LEU A 81 -3.68 -9.56 15.15
N ALA A 82 -4.99 -9.80 15.10
CA ALA A 82 -5.81 -10.00 16.30
C ALA A 82 -5.39 -11.25 17.09
N LYS A 83 -4.93 -12.30 16.41
CA LYS A 83 -4.38 -13.50 17.06
C LYS A 83 -3.05 -13.18 17.75
N ALA A 84 -2.16 -12.42 17.12
CA ALA A 84 -0.89 -12.02 17.72
C ALA A 84 -1.10 -11.11 18.95
N ASP A 85 -2.11 -10.25 18.91
CA ASP A 85 -2.46 -9.36 20.02
C ASP A 85 -2.89 -10.11 21.30
N ARG A 86 -3.29 -11.38 21.20
CA ARG A 86 -3.55 -12.24 22.38
C ARG A 86 -2.28 -12.58 23.15
N ASN A 87 -1.10 -12.47 22.53
CA ASN A 87 0.19 -12.72 23.17
C ASN A 87 0.66 -11.46 23.91
N MET A 88 0.83 -11.56 25.23
CA MET A 88 1.28 -10.44 26.07
C MET A 88 2.66 -9.90 25.67
N VAL A 89 3.58 -10.76 25.25
CA VAL A 89 4.92 -10.35 24.80
C VAL A 89 4.84 -9.55 23.51
N TYR A 90 3.96 -9.97 22.58
CA TYR A 90 3.71 -9.21 21.36
C TYR A 90 3.11 -7.83 21.67
N ARG A 91 2.13 -7.75 22.57
CA ARG A 91 1.57 -6.46 23.01
C ARG A 91 2.62 -5.54 23.61
N GLN A 92 3.51 -6.07 24.45
CA GLN A 92 4.60 -5.29 25.02
C GLN A 92 5.54 -4.76 23.92
N LEU A 93 5.92 -5.60 22.95
CA LEU A 93 6.72 -5.19 21.80
C LEU A 93 6.07 -4.08 20.96
N VAL A 94 4.76 -4.18 20.73
CA VAL A 94 4.01 -3.12 20.03
C VAL A 94 4.03 -1.84 20.86
N GLN A 95 3.78 -1.90 22.17
CA GLN A 95 3.84 -0.73 23.06
C GLN A 95 5.23 -0.08 23.10
N ASP A 96 6.29 -0.88 23.18
CA ASP A 96 7.66 -0.38 23.16
C ASP A 96 7.99 0.25 21.80
N SER A 97 7.46 -0.30 20.71
CA SER A 97 7.59 0.27 19.37
C SER A 97 6.86 1.61 19.26
N LEU A 98 5.66 1.76 19.85
CA LEU A 98 4.90 3.02 19.85
C LEU A 98 5.60 4.14 20.64
N ARG A 99 6.49 3.80 21.59
CA ARG A 99 7.27 4.78 22.37
C ARG A 99 8.47 5.34 21.61
N LYS A 100 8.95 4.64 20.58
CA LYS A 100 10.06 5.07 19.73
C LYS A 100 9.61 6.17 18.77
N LYS A 101 10.41 7.23 18.60
CA LYS A 101 10.06 8.33 17.69
C LYS A 101 10.09 7.88 16.23
N GLU A 102 10.97 6.94 15.92
CA GLU A 102 11.24 6.39 14.59
C GLU A 102 10.03 5.64 14.00
N THR A 103 9.09 5.19 14.84
CA THR A 103 7.86 4.49 14.40
C THR A 103 6.70 5.45 14.13
N ASN A 104 6.92 6.77 14.27
CA ASN A 104 5.86 7.79 14.26
C ASN A 104 4.73 7.50 15.25
N ARG A 105 4.99 6.71 16.30
CA ARG A 105 3.97 6.24 17.26
C ARG A 105 2.80 5.51 16.58
N MET A 106 3.07 4.85 15.46
CA MET A 106 2.10 4.01 14.74
C MET A 106 2.43 2.53 14.93
N GLY A 107 1.40 1.72 15.14
CA GLY A 107 1.52 0.28 15.26
C GLY A 107 1.53 -0.40 13.89
N LEU A 108 1.87 -1.70 13.87
CA LEU A 108 1.89 -2.48 12.64
C LEU A 108 0.55 -2.45 11.89
N ALA A 109 -0.57 -2.51 12.62
CA ALA A 109 -1.90 -2.45 12.03
C ALA A 109 -2.16 -1.12 11.30
N ASP A 110 -1.67 -0.01 11.83
CA ASP A 110 -1.84 1.33 11.24
C ASP A 110 -1.08 1.47 9.92
N TYR A 111 0.09 0.83 9.83
CA TYR A 111 0.83 0.76 8.56
C TYR A 111 0.13 -0.15 7.54
N MET A 112 -0.44 -1.28 7.99
CA MET A 112 -1.08 -2.24 7.08
C MET A 112 -2.38 -1.71 6.44
N ILE A 113 -3.09 -0.76 7.04
CA ILE A 113 -4.25 -0.15 6.37
C ILE A 113 -3.84 0.84 5.25
N SER A 114 -2.57 1.24 5.20
CA SER A 114 -2.09 2.29 4.28
C SER A 114 -2.34 1.99 2.80
N PRO A 115 -2.13 0.77 2.26
CA PRO A 115 -2.42 0.48 0.85
C PRO A 115 -3.90 0.66 0.48
N ILE A 116 -4.83 0.28 1.37
CA ILE A 116 -6.27 0.49 1.16
C ILE A 116 -6.58 1.99 1.03
N GLN A 117 -6.01 2.80 1.93
CA GLN A 117 -6.17 4.25 1.91
C GLN A 117 -5.41 4.93 0.76
N ARG A 118 -4.36 4.30 0.22
CA ARG A 118 -3.50 4.93 -0.77
C ARG A 118 -4.20 5.10 -2.12
N ILE A 119 -5.01 4.12 -2.53
CA ILE A 119 -5.76 4.19 -3.79
C ILE A 119 -6.77 5.33 -3.79
N THR A 120 -7.49 5.54 -2.68
CA THR A 120 -8.44 6.65 -2.57
C THR A 120 -7.73 8.00 -2.63
N ARG A 121 -6.55 8.12 -2.01
CA ARG A 121 -5.70 9.33 -2.11
C ARG A 121 -5.25 9.60 -3.55
N TYR A 122 -4.85 8.59 -4.32
CA TYR A 122 -4.51 8.80 -5.73
C TYR A 122 -5.70 9.31 -6.56
N CYS A 123 -6.91 8.81 -6.29
CA CYS A 123 -8.11 9.31 -6.96
C CYS A 123 -8.34 10.80 -6.66
N LEU A 124 -8.16 11.23 -5.41
CA LEU A 124 -8.30 12.64 -5.02
C LEU A 124 -7.24 13.52 -5.70
N LEU A 125 -5.97 13.09 -5.66
CA LEU A 125 -4.86 13.83 -6.27
C LEU A 125 -5.02 13.97 -7.79
N LEU A 126 -5.39 12.90 -8.50
CA LEU A 126 -5.62 12.95 -9.95
C LEU A 126 -6.84 13.80 -10.31
N LYS A 127 -7.89 13.77 -9.49
CA LYS A 127 -9.06 14.62 -9.67
C LYS A 127 -8.69 16.11 -9.53
N ASP A 128 -7.91 16.45 -8.52
CA ASP A 128 -7.45 17.82 -8.30
C ASP A 128 -6.46 18.26 -9.38
N LEU A 129 -5.55 17.39 -9.81
CA LEU A 129 -4.63 17.67 -10.92
C LEU A 129 -5.37 17.93 -12.23
N LYS A 130 -6.35 17.08 -12.56
CA LYS A 130 -7.23 17.26 -13.72
C LYS A 130 -8.01 18.58 -13.66
N LYS A 131 -8.53 18.95 -12.49
CA LYS A 131 -9.27 20.21 -12.30
C LYS A 131 -8.43 21.45 -12.65
N HIS A 132 -7.12 21.38 -12.46
CA HIS A 132 -6.18 22.46 -12.76
C HIS A 132 -5.43 22.27 -14.09
N SER A 133 -5.81 21.28 -14.90
CA SER A 133 -5.25 21.06 -16.24
C SER A 133 -6.25 21.51 -17.31
N THR A 134 -5.79 22.20 -18.35
CA THR A 134 -6.65 22.60 -19.47
C THR A 134 -7.00 21.39 -20.35
N PRO A 135 -8.19 21.36 -20.98
CA PRO A 135 -8.57 20.27 -21.88
C PRO A 135 -7.62 20.05 -23.07
N ASP A 136 -6.95 21.11 -23.52
CA ASP A 136 -5.97 21.07 -24.62
C ASP A 136 -4.60 20.56 -24.18
N HIS A 137 -4.38 20.35 -22.87
CA HIS A 137 -3.12 19.83 -22.35
C HIS A 137 -2.93 18.36 -22.79
N PRO A 138 -1.73 17.96 -23.25
CA PRO A 138 -1.50 16.60 -23.76
C PRO A 138 -1.73 15.50 -22.71
N ASP A 139 -1.58 15.81 -21.42
CA ASP A 139 -1.85 14.88 -20.31
C ASP A 139 -3.34 14.75 -19.96
N TYR A 140 -4.20 15.67 -20.39
CA TYR A 140 -5.63 15.67 -20.04
C TYR A 140 -6.36 14.35 -20.35
N PRO A 141 -6.21 13.72 -21.53
CA PRO A 141 -6.82 12.41 -21.79
C PRO A 141 -6.28 11.30 -20.88
N TYR A 142 -5.00 11.32 -20.54
CA TYR A 142 -4.39 10.33 -19.65
C TYR A 142 -4.85 10.53 -18.20
N LEU A 143 -4.96 11.77 -17.72
CA LEU A 143 -5.54 12.07 -16.41
C LEU A 143 -6.98 11.57 -16.29
N ASN A 144 -7.79 11.70 -17.36
CA ASN A 144 -9.14 11.15 -17.39
C ASN A 144 -9.14 9.62 -17.28
N ARG A 145 -8.29 8.94 -18.05
CA ARG A 145 -8.17 7.49 -18.02
C ARG A 145 -7.69 7.00 -16.65
N ALA A 146 -6.57 7.53 -16.16
CA ALA A 146 -6.00 7.17 -14.87
C ALA A 146 -7.01 7.36 -13.73
N LEU A 147 -7.73 8.49 -13.69
CA LEU A 147 -8.76 8.73 -12.69
C LEU A 147 -9.89 7.70 -12.78
N LYS A 148 -10.36 7.36 -13.99
CA LYS A 148 -11.40 6.36 -14.20
C LYS A 148 -10.95 4.98 -13.72
N CYS A 149 -9.74 4.56 -14.08
CA CYS A 149 -9.19 3.25 -13.72
C CYS A 149 -8.97 3.12 -12.22
N LEU A 150 -8.33 4.10 -11.57
CA LEU A 150 -8.13 4.06 -10.12
C LEU A 150 -9.42 4.19 -9.32
N THR A 151 -10.43 4.91 -9.83
CA THR A 151 -11.75 4.96 -9.19
C THR A 151 -12.45 3.60 -9.27
N ALA A 152 -12.40 2.94 -10.44
CA ALA A 152 -12.94 1.59 -10.60
C ALA A 152 -12.23 0.59 -9.67
N LEU A 153 -10.90 0.70 -9.56
CA LEU A 153 -10.10 -0.09 -8.63
C LEU A 153 -10.52 0.15 -7.17
N ALA A 154 -10.67 1.41 -6.76
CA ALA A 154 -11.12 1.76 -5.41
C ALA A 154 -12.50 1.15 -5.09
N LEU A 155 -13.44 1.23 -6.04
CA LEU A 155 -14.76 0.63 -5.90
C LEU A 155 -14.69 -0.89 -5.82
N ALA A 156 -13.88 -1.53 -6.65
CA ALA A 156 -13.67 -2.98 -6.61
C ALA A 156 -13.11 -3.42 -5.25
N MET A 157 -12.12 -2.70 -4.71
CA MET A 157 -11.56 -2.97 -3.38
C MET A 157 -12.61 -2.82 -2.27
N ASN A 158 -13.46 -1.79 -2.34
CA ASN A 158 -14.52 -1.56 -1.35
C ASN A 158 -15.58 -2.67 -1.38
N ASN A 159 -15.91 -3.22 -2.55
CA ASN A 159 -16.91 -4.29 -2.68
C ASN A 159 -16.41 -5.67 -2.20
N ILE A 160 -15.10 -5.80 -1.96
CA ILE A 160 -14.45 -7.03 -1.49
C ILE A 160 -14.37 -7.06 0.06
N GLN A 161 -14.44 -5.90 0.70
CA GLN A 161 -14.36 -5.72 2.15
C GLN A 161 -15.71 -5.95 2.83
#